data_AF-A0A7Y8A4H3-F1
#
_entry.id   AF-A0A7Y8A4H3-F1
#
_cell.length_a   1.000
_cell.length_b   1.000
_cell.length_c   1.000
_cell.angle_alpha   90.00
_cell.angle_beta   90.00
_cell.angle_gamma   90.00
#
_symmetry.space_group_name_H-M   'P 1'
#
loop_
_entity.id
_entity.type
_entity.pdbx_description
1 polymer ?
#
loop_
_entity_poly.entity_id
_entity_poly.type
_entity_poly.pdbx_seq_one_letter_code
_entity_poly.pdbx_strand_id
1 'polypeptide(L)'
;MKAPKKISDLSKAISEGFAIIEQISSDIQRAETAAQLADTIATQLDELSRERAERRAMAFVCKTTADVTDLNAREEELERASRQAIEDGQAATIAIGMLVEKRDGIVVEVEQLKQERRGLTVEWLKQLRNDAINRYIRVLSDIGAPLADACAADRAMQALGAGEHLASKMIKKIRVADFAIPHSHKIRRSTSSIEIYDAPVPWLHDKTLGDAETQALTDELRNVGLNISRP
;
A
#
# COMPACT_ATOMS: atom_id res chain seq x y z
N MET A 1 2.28 -22.38 6.64
CA MET A 1 0.96 -22.46 5.94
C MET A 1 1.03 -21.40 4.87
N LYS A 2 0.88 -21.78 3.59
CA LYS A 2 1.07 -20.82 2.50
C LYS A 2 -0.04 -19.77 2.47
N ALA A 3 0.29 -18.56 2.02
CA ALA A 3 -0.71 -17.54 1.74
C ALA A 3 -1.77 -18.04 0.73
N PRO A 4 -3.06 -17.74 0.96
CA PRO A 4 -4.12 -18.04 0.00
C PRO A 4 -3.86 -17.39 -1.36
N LYS A 5 -3.96 -18.17 -2.44
CA LYS A 5 -3.76 -17.70 -3.82
C LYS A 5 -4.65 -16.50 -4.19
N LYS A 6 -5.86 -16.44 -3.61
CA LYS A 6 -6.78 -15.32 -3.81
C LYS A 6 -6.18 -13.98 -3.38
N ILE A 7 -5.32 -13.94 -2.35
CA ILE A 7 -4.68 -12.69 -1.90
C ILE A 7 -3.67 -12.20 -2.95
N SER A 8 -2.87 -13.09 -3.52
CA SER A 8 -1.93 -12.72 -4.60
C SER A 8 -2.65 -12.32 -5.88
N ASP A 9 -3.75 -13.00 -6.23
CA ASP A 9 -4.56 -12.67 -7.40
C ASP A 9 -5.20 -11.27 -7.25
N LEU A 10 -5.71 -10.93 -6.06
CA LEU A 10 -6.21 -9.59 -5.74
C LEU A 10 -5.10 -8.53 -5.79
N SER A 11 -3.90 -8.81 -5.28
CA SER A 11 -2.75 -7.89 -5.40
C SER A 11 -2.39 -7.59 -6.86
N LYS A 12 -2.48 -8.60 -7.73
CA LYS A 12 -2.24 -8.43 -9.17
C LYS A 12 -3.33 -7.56 -9.80
N ALA A 13 -4.60 -7.86 -9.54
CA ALA A 13 -5.73 -7.08 -10.04
C ALA A 13 -5.68 -5.61 -9.60
N ILE A 14 -5.32 -5.35 -8.34
CA ILE A 14 -5.12 -3.97 -7.83
C ILE A 14 -4.01 -3.25 -8.61
N SER A 15 -2.90 -3.94 -8.90
CA SER A 15 -1.77 -3.36 -9.63
C SER A 15 -2.13 -3.07 -11.09
N GLU A 16 -2.86 -3.97 -11.74
CA GLU A 16 -3.40 -3.79 -13.10
C GLU A 16 -4.38 -2.61 -13.13
N GLY A 17 -5.27 -2.49 -12.13
CA GLY A 17 -6.18 -1.36 -11.99
C GLY A 17 -5.46 -0.02 -11.87
N PHE A 18 -4.38 0.06 -11.08
CA PHE A 18 -3.55 1.27 -10.99
C PHE A 18 -2.89 1.63 -12.32
N ALA A 19 -2.36 0.65 -13.07
CA ALA A 19 -1.78 0.89 -14.38
C ALA A 19 -2.82 1.45 -15.37
N ILE A 20 -4.06 0.95 -15.32
CA ILE A 20 -5.15 1.47 -16.16
C ILE A 20 -5.51 2.91 -15.75
N ILE A 21 -5.58 3.22 -14.46
CA ILE A 21 -5.85 4.58 -13.96
C ILE A 21 -4.77 5.56 -14.46
N GLU A 22 -3.50 5.16 -14.41
CA GLU A 22 -2.36 5.96 -14.87
C GLU A 22 -2.46 6.22 -16.38
N GLN A 23 -2.75 5.17 -17.17
CA GLN A 23 -2.96 5.31 -18.61
C GLN A 23 -4.10 6.27 -18.94
N ILE A 24 -5.27 6.12 -18.29
CA ILE A 24 -6.42 7.01 -18.51
C ILE A 24 -6.07 8.46 -18.13
N SER A 25 -5.32 8.66 -17.05
CA SER A 25 -4.89 10.00 -16.63
C SER A 25 -3.96 10.65 -17.67
N SER A 26 -3.06 9.87 -18.28
CA SER A 26 -2.24 10.32 -19.40
C SER A 26 -3.09 10.67 -20.64
N ASP A 27 -4.09 9.87 -20.95
CA ASP A 27 -4.99 10.11 -22.08
C ASP A 27 -5.85 11.37 -21.87
N ILE A 28 -6.34 11.60 -20.65
CA ILE A 28 -7.04 12.84 -20.26
C ILE A 28 -6.13 14.05 -20.47
N GLN A 29 -4.89 14.01 -19.96
CA GLN A 29 -3.95 15.13 -20.10
C GLN A 29 -3.62 15.43 -21.57
N ARG A 30 -3.50 14.41 -22.42
CA ARG A 30 -3.33 14.59 -23.87
C ARG A 30 -4.55 15.25 -24.50
N ALA A 31 -5.76 14.84 -24.12
CA ALA A 31 -6.99 15.44 -24.62
C ALA A 31 -7.18 16.90 -24.13
N GLU A 32 -6.79 17.21 -22.88
CA GLU A 32 -6.80 18.58 -22.35
C GLU A 32 -5.85 19.49 -23.13
N THR A 33 -4.66 18.99 -23.47
CA THR A 33 -3.69 19.74 -24.29
C THR A 33 -4.26 20.03 -25.69
N ALA A 34 -5.00 19.09 -26.28
CA ALA A 34 -5.67 19.30 -27.56
C ALA A 34 -6.80 20.34 -27.45
N ALA A 35 -7.56 20.33 -26.34
CA ALA A 35 -8.61 21.32 -26.10
C ALA A 35 -8.06 22.74 -25.90
N GLN A 36 -6.92 22.90 -25.22
CA GLN A 36 -6.24 24.20 -25.03
C GLN A 36 -5.77 24.85 -26.34
N LEU A 37 -5.64 24.06 -27.41
CA LEU A 37 -5.24 24.55 -28.73
C LEU A 37 -6.32 25.48 -29.32
N ALA A 38 -7.60 25.23 -29.03
CA ALA A 38 -8.70 26.09 -29.43
C ALA A 38 -8.62 27.48 -28.75
N ASP A 39 -8.33 27.51 -27.45
CA ASP A 39 -8.15 28.75 -26.69
C ASP A 39 -6.98 29.59 -27.23
N THR A 40 -5.89 28.90 -27.64
CA THR A 40 -4.71 29.55 -28.22
C THR A 40 -5.03 30.19 -29.58
N ILE A 41 -5.79 29.51 -30.43
CA ILE A 41 -6.23 30.06 -31.73
C ILE A 41 -7.16 31.27 -31.52
N ALA A 42 -8.06 31.21 -30.53
CA ALA A 42 -8.93 32.33 -30.19
C ALA A 42 -8.13 33.57 -29.76
N THR A 43 -7.07 33.40 -28.96
CA THR A 43 -6.21 34.52 -28.55
C THR A 43 -5.46 35.13 -29.74
N GLN A 44 -4.98 34.30 -30.66
CA GLN A 44 -4.31 34.76 -31.89
C GLN A 44 -5.25 35.57 -32.80
N LEU A 45 -6.52 35.15 -32.90
CA LEU A 45 -7.55 35.90 -33.65
C LEU A 45 -7.82 37.27 -33.05
N ASP A 46 -7.95 37.37 -31.72
CA ASP A 46 -8.15 38.65 -31.03
C ASP A 46 -6.99 39.62 -31.25
N GLU A 47 -5.76 39.11 -31.25
CA GLU A 47 -4.55 39.90 -31.45
C GLU A 47 -4.41 40.41 -32.89
N LEU A 48 -4.74 39.58 -33.88
CA LEU A 48 -4.82 39.97 -35.29
C LEU A 48 -5.92 41.01 -35.55
N SER A 49 -7.08 40.85 -34.92
CA SER A 49 -8.18 41.81 -34.98
C SER A 49 -7.74 43.19 -34.45
N ARG A 50 -6.99 43.21 -33.35
CA ARG A 50 -6.39 44.43 -32.78
C ARG A 50 -5.38 45.06 -33.74
N GLU A 51 -4.42 44.29 -34.27
CA GLU A 51 -3.41 44.80 -35.20
C GLU A 51 -4.05 45.40 -36.46
N ARG A 52 -5.12 44.77 -36.96
CA ARG A 52 -5.90 45.27 -38.10
C ARG A 52 -6.60 46.60 -37.77
N ALA A 53 -7.19 46.72 -36.58
CA ALA A 53 -7.81 47.97 -36.13
C ALA A 53 -6.78 49.11 -36.02
N GLU A 54 -5.59 48.82 -35.49
CA GLU A 54 -4.49 49.77 -35.36
C GLU A 54 -3.96 50.25 -36.72
N ARG A 55 -3.71 49.33 -37.67
CA ARG A 55 -3.26 49.70 -39.03
C ARG A 55 -4.29 50.55 -39.77
N ARG A 56 -5.58 50.26 -39.61
CA ARG A 56 -6.66 51.07 -40.19
C ARG A 56 -6.73 52.46 -39.55
N ALA A 57 -6.61 52.54 -38.23
CA ALA A 57 -6.58 53.82 -37.50
C ALA A 57 -5.38 54.67 -37.93
N MET A 58 -4.19 54.08 -38.07
CA MET A 58 -2.98 54.79 -38.50
C MET A 58 -3.11 55.30 -39.94
N ALA A 59 -3.61 54.48 -40.87
CA ALA A 59 -3.83 54.91 -42.25
C ALA A 59 -4.86 56.05 -42.35
N PHE A 60 -5.92 56.00 -41.54
CA PHE A 60 -6.89 57.09 -41.43
C PHE A 60 -6.25 58.40 -40.97
N VAL A 61 -5.42 58.35 -39.92
CA VAL A 61 -4.67 59.52 -39.43
C VAL A 61 -3.71 60.06 -40.50
N CYS A 62 -3.03 59.19 -41.23
CA CYS A 62 -2.10 59.54 -42.29
C CYS A 62 -2.77 59.93 -43.62
N LYS A 63 -4.11 59.85 -43.73
CA LYS A 63 -4.88 60.02 -44.99
C LYS A 63 -4.38 59.11 -46.12
N THR A 64 -3.87 57.93 -45.78
CA THR A 64 -3.45 56.89 -46.72
C THR A 64 -4.43 55.72 -46.68
N THR A 65 -4.37 54.85 -47.68
CA THR A 65 -5.09 53.57 -47.69
C THR A 65 -4.29 52.54 -46.91
N ALA A 66 -4.93 51.83 -45.97
CA ALA A 66 -4.29 50.73 -45.25
C ALA A 66 -4.14 49.50 -46.18
N ASP A 67 -2.91 49.00 -46.35
CA ASP A 67 -2.70 47.67 -46.90
C ASP A 67 -2.83 46.62 -45.78
N VAL A 68 -3.95 45.90 -45.81
CA VAL A 68 -4.31 44.86 -44.83
C VAL A 68 -4.58 43.52 -45.52
N THR A 69 -4.13 43.35 -46.76
CA THR A 69 -4.41 42.15 -47.57
C THR A 69 -3.84 40.86 -46.95
N ASP A 70 -2.57 40.89 -46.51
CA ASP A 70 -1.92 39.81 -45.77
C ASP A 70 -2.65 39.47 -44.45
N LEU A 71 -3.02 40.50 -43.68
CA LEU A 71 -3.77 40.30 -42.43
C LEU A 71 -5.14 39.65 -42.66
N ASN A 72 -5.84 40.02 -43.73
CA ASN A 72 -7.13 39.42 -44.07
C ASN A 72 -6.99 37.94 -44.46
N ALA A 73 -5.96 37.58 -45.23
CA ALA A 73 -5.72 36.19 -45.61
C ALA A 73 -5.41 35.32 -44.39
N ARG A 74 -4.63 35.86 -43.44
CA ARG A 74 -4.27 35.18 -42.20
C ARG A 74 -5.44 35.04 -41.22
N GLU A 75 -6.33 36.04 -41.17
CA GLU A 75 -7.59 36.01 -40.42
C GLU A 75 -8.52 34.92 -40.96
N GLU A 76 -8.72 34.83 -42.28
CA GLU A 76 -9.55 33.77 -42.87
C GLU A 76 -8.99 32.36 -42.59
N GLU A 77 -7.67 32.20 -42.61
CA GLU A 77 -7.03 30.92 -42.31
C GLU A 77 -7.21 30.54 -40.83
N LEU A 78 -7.01 31.49 -39.92
CA LEU A 78 -7.20 31.27 -38.47
C LEU A 78 -8.68 31.12 -38.09
N GLU A 79 -9.61 31.77 -38.79
CA GLU A 79 -11.04 31.55 -38.57
C GLU A 79 -11.47 30.13 -38.96
N ARG A 80 -10.93 29.60 -40.09
CA ARG A 80 -11.16 28.20 -40.46
C ARG A 80 -10.56 27.26 -39.42
N ALA A 81 -9.32 27.52 -38.99
CA ALA A 81 -8.66 26.74 -37.95
C ALA A 81 -9.41 26.81 -36.61
N SER A 82 -9.98 27.97 -36.25
CA SER A 82 -10.75 28.18 -35.03
C SER A 82 -12.03 27.38 -35.02
N ARG A 83 -12.81 27.38 -36.11
CA ARG A 83 -14.04 26.58 -36.21
C ARG A 83 -13.74 25.09 -36.04
N GLN A 84 -12.70 24.60 -36.73
CA GLN A 84 -12.26 23.21 -36.60
C GLN A 84 -11.81 22.90 -35.17
N ALA A 85 -11.01 23.78 -34.55
CA ALA A 85 -10.52 23.59 -33.18
C ALA A 85 -11.64 23.65 -32.13
N ILE A 86 -12.71 24.42 -32.35
CA ILE A 86 -13.88 24.45 -31.46
C ILE A 86 -14.63 23.11 -31.54
N GLU A 87 -14.86 22.58 -32.74
CA GLU A 87 -15.51 21.27 -32.93
C GLU A 87 -14.67 20.15 -32.29
N ASP A 88 -13.35 20.15 -32.55
CA ASP A 88 -12.41 19.19 -31.99
C ASP A 88 -12.30 19.33 -30.46
N GLY A 89 -12.32 20.55 -29.94
CA GLY A 89 -12.29 20.85 -28.50
C GLY A 89 -13.57 20.41 -27.76
N GLN A 90 -14.73 20.56 -28.39
CA GLN A 90 -16.00 20.03 -27.86
C GLN A 90 -15.99 18.50 -27.83
N ALA A 91 -15.54 17.86 -28.91
CA ALA A 91 -15.39 16.41 -28.97
C ALA A 91 -14.39 15.91 -27.91
N ALA A 92 -13.26 16.60 -27.73
CA ALA A 92 -12.27 16.30 -26.72
C ALA A 92 -12.83 16.45 -25.29
N THR A 93 -13.62 17.50 -25.03
CA THR A 93 -14.26 17.72 -23.72
C THR A 93 -15.23 16.58 -23.36
N ILE A 94 -16.03 16.12 -24.32
CA ILE A 94 -16.91 14.95 -24.13
C ILE A 94 -16.08 13.70 -23.84
N ALA A 95 -15.02 13.46 -24.62
CA ALA A 95 -14.13 12.31 -24.43
C ALA A 95 -13.44 12.34 -23.05
N ILE A 96 -12.98 13.51 -22.60
CA ILE A 96 -12.41 13.72 -21.26
C ILE A 96 -13.45 13.34 -20.19
N GLY A 97 -14.69 13.80 -20.34
CA GLY A 97 -15.79 13.45 -19.41
C GLY A 97 -15.97 11.93 -19.27
N MET A 98 -16.06 11.22 -20.40
CA MET A 98 -16.19 9.75 -20.40
C MET A 98 -14.97 9.05 -19.78
N LEU A 99 -13.76 9.55 -20.02
CA LEU A 99 -12.53 9.02 -19.45
C LEU A 99 -12.46 9.25 -17.94
N VAL A 100 -12.89 10.42 -17.46
CA VAL A 100 -12.98 10.75 -16.04
C VAL A 100 -13.96 9.82 -15.33
N GLU A 101 -15.17 9.66 -15.87
CA GLU A 101 -16.16 8.72 -15.31
C GLU A 101 -15.63 7.28 -15.24
N LYS A 102 -14.97 6.83 -16.31
CA LYS A 102 -14.34 5.50 -16.35
C LYS A 102 -13.23 5.37 -15.32
N ARG A 103 -12.35 6.36 -15.20
CA ARG A 103 -11.28 6.40 -14.21
C ARG A 103 -11.85 6.30 -12.79
N ASP A 104 -12.87 7.10 -12.50
CA ASP A 104 -13.48 7.16 -11.18
C ASP A 104 -14.19 5.83 -10.83
N GLY A 105 -14.82 5.17 -11.81
CA GLY A 105 -15.34 3.81 -11.66
C GLY A 105 -14.25 2.78 -11.29
N ILE A 106 -13.11 2.81 -11.99
CA ILE A 106 -11.98 1.89 -11.71
C ILE A 106 -11.35 2.20 -10.34
N VAL A 107 -11.27 3.47 -9.93
CA VAL A 107 -10.79 3.87 -8.60
C VAL A 107 -11.66 3.23 -7.50
N VAL A 108 -12.98 3.26 -7.65
CA VAL A 108 -13.90 2.61 -6.71
C VAL A 108 -13.70 1.09 -6.68
N GLU A 109 -13.57 0.46 -7.84
CA GLU A 109 -13.31 -0.98 -7.95
C GLU A 109 -11.99 -1.39 -7.25
N VAL A 110 -10.90 -0.66 -7.52
CA VAL A 110 -9.60 -0.87 -6.87
C VAL A 110 -9.70 -0.76 -5.36
N GLU A 111 -10.48 0.20 -4.85
CA GLU A 111 -10.65 0.36 -3.40
C GLU A 111 -11.45 -0.80 -2.78
N GLN A 112 -12.48 -1.31 -3.47
CA GLN A 112 -13.19 -2.52 -3.04
C GLN A 112 -12.26 -3.74 -3.01
N LEU A 113 -11.44 -3.94 -4.04
CA LEU A 113 -10.47 -5.04 -4.10
C LEU A 113 -9.44 -4.95 -2.98
N LYS A 114 -8.98 -3.74 -2.62
CA LYS A 114 -8.08 -3.54 -1.47
C LYS A 114 -8.75 -3.94 -0.15
N GLN A 115 -10.01 -3.57 0.04
CA GLN A 115 -10.76 -3.93 1.24
C GLN A 115 -10.94 -5.45 1.35
N GLU A 116 -11.31 -6.12 0.26
CA GLU A 116 -11.43 -7.57 0.20
C GLU A 116 -10.09 -8.25 0.51
N ARG A 117 -9.01 -7.80 -0.15
CA ARG A 117 -7.66 -8.32 0.11
C ARG A 117 -7.29 -8.18 1.57
N ARG A 118 -7.52 -7.01 2.17
CA ARG A 118 -7.22 -6.74 3.59
C ARG A 118 -8.01 -7.68 4.50
N GLY A 119 -9.29 -7.90 4.23
CA GLY A 119 -10.12 -8.85 4.99
C GLY A 119 -9.54 -10.26 4.99
N LEU A 120 -9.24 -10.79 3.80
CA LEU A 120 -8.65 -12.12 3.62
C LEU A 120 -7.27 -12.25 4.27
N THR A 121 -6.42 -11.23 4.17
CA THR A 121 -5.11 -11.21 4.82
C THR A 121 -5.23 -11.28 6.34
N VAL A 122 -6.16 -10.51 6.94
CA VAL A 122 -6.38 -10.53 8.39
C VAL A 122 -6.88 -11.89 8.85
N GLU A 123 -7.81 -12.52 8.13
CA GLU A 123 -8.30 -13.86 8.47
C GLU A 123 -7.20 -14.91 8.39
N TRP A 124 -6.40 -14.89 7.32
CA TRP A 124 -5.27 -15.80 7.15
C TRP A 124 -4.24 -15.65 8.28
N LEU A 125 -3.88 -14.41 8.66
CA LEU A 125 -2.96 -14.15 9.77
C LEU A 125 -3.52 -14.64 11.11
N LYS A 126 -4.82 -14.51 11.35
CA LYS A 126 -5.47 -15.05 12.55
C LYS A 126 -5.37 -16.56 12.60
N GLN A 127 -5.60 -17.25 11.48
CA GLN A 127 -5.45 -18.71 11.40
C GLN A 127 -4.01 -19.13 11.67
N LEU A 128 -3.03 -18.45 11.04
CA LEU A 128 -1.61 -18.71 11.26
C LEU A 128 -1.22 -18.56 12.73
N ARG A 129 -1.70 -17.49 13.38
CA ARG A 129 -1.48 -17.27 14.82
C ARG A 129 -2.08 -18.40 15.67
N ASN A 130 -3.33 -18.78 15.40
CA ASN A 130 -4.00 -19.83 16.15
C ASN A 130 -3.28 -21.18 16.00
N ASP A 131 -2.84 -21.51 14.78
CA ASP A 131 -2.05 -22.71 14.51
C ASP A 131 -0.73 -22.70 15.28
N ALA A 132 -0.02 -21.57 15.30
CA ALA A 132 1.22 -21.42 16.06
C ALA A 132 1.00 -21.60 17.57
N ILE A 133 -0.05 -20.97 18.13
CA ILE A 133 -0.44 -21.13 19.53
C ILE A 133 -0.77 -22.60 19.84
N ASN A 134 -1.53 -23.28 18.99
CA ASN A 134 -1.91 -24.67 19.18
C ASN A 134 -0.70 -25.61 19.15
N ARG A 135 0.26 -25.38 18.23
CA ARG A 135 1.53 -26.13 18.21
C ARG A 135 2.34 -25.90 19.48
N TYR A 136 2.42 -24.65 19.93
CA TYR A 136 3.12 -24.30 21.16
C TYR A 136 2.51 -25.00 22.38
N ILE A 137 1.18 -24.97 22.52
CA ILE A 137 0.45 -25.67 23.60
C ILE A 137 0.71 -27.17 23.53
N ARG A 138 0.72 -27.75 22.33
CA ARG A 138 1.00 -29.19 22.14
C ARG A 138 2.38 -29.58 22.63
N VAL A 139 3.41 -28.85 22.21
CA VAL A 139 4.81 -29.08 22.65
C VAL A 139 4.93 -28.99 24.17
N LEU A 140 4.31 -27.99 24.80
CA LEU A 140 4.30 -27.89 26.26
C LEU A 140 3.57 -29.05 26.94
N SER A 141 2.47 -29.50 26.36
CA SER A 141 1.70 -30.65 26.87
C SER A 141 2.51 -31.94 26.78
N ASP A 142 3.24 -32.14 25.68
CA ASP A 142 4.06 -33.33 25.43
C ASP A 142 5.26 -33.42 26.39
N ILE A 143 5.80 -32.28 26.86
CA ILE A 143 6.90 -32.23 27.84
C ILE A 143 6.40 -32.39 29.29
N GLY A 144 5.11 -32.16 29.55
CA GLY A 144 4.56 -32.13 30.90
C GLY A 144 4.75 -33.43 31.69
N ALA A 145 4.41 -34.58 31.10
CA ALA A 145 4.55 -35.88 31.76
C ALA A 145 6.03 -36.29 31.97
N PRO A 146 6.91 -36.24 30.96
CA PRO A 146 8.34 -36.50 31.16
C PRO A 146 8.98 -35.59 32.22
N LEU A 147 8.57 -34.32 32.29
CA LEU A 147 9.06 -33.38 33.29
C LEU A 147 8.56 -33.72 34.71
N ALA A 148 7.31 -34.17 34.82
CA ALA A 148 6.75 -34.63 36.09
C ALA A 148 7.48 -35.89 36.60
N ASP A 149 7.76 -36.85 35.71
CA ASP A 149 8.51 -38.07 36.03
C ASP A 149 9.95 -37.73 36.45
N ALA A 150 10.62 -36.82 35.74
CA ALA A 150 11.95 -36.33 36.12
C ALA A 150 11.94 -35.66 37.50
N CYS A 151 10.89 -34.91 37.84
CA CYS A 151 10.73 -34.32 39.18
C CYS A 151 10.47 -35.38 40.26
N ALA A 152 9.75 -36.45 39.95
CA ALA A 152 9.53 -37.56 40.88
C ALA A 152 10.84 -38.32 41.15
N ALA A 153 11.64 -38.57 40.11
CA ALA A 153 12.97 -39.17 40.22
C ALA A 153 13.92 -38.31 41.08
N ASP A 154 13.95 -36.98 40.85
CA ASP A 154 14.72 -36.03 41.67
C ASP A 154 14.35 -36.15 43.18
N ARG A 155 13.06 -36.29 43.51
CA ARG A 155 12.59 -36.45 44.90
C ARG A 155 13.02 -37.79 45.51
N ALA A 156 12.96 -38.86 44.72
CA ALA A 156 13.39 -40.19 45.18
C ALA A 156 14.91 -40.22 45.45
N MET A 157 15.71 -39.65 44.56
CA MET A 157 17.17 -39.52 44.77
C MET A 157 17.51 -38.66 45.99
N GLN A 158 16.76 -37.58 46.22
CA GLN A 158 16.90 -36.77 47.43
C GLN A 158 16.62 -37.57 48.70
N ALA A 159 15.53 -38.36 48.72
CA ALA A 159 15.21 -39.22 49.86
C ALA A 159 16.31 -40.27 50.14
N LEU A 160 17.06 -40.65 49.10
CA LEU A 160 18.19 -41.59 49.17
C LEU A 160 19.55 -40.91 49.45
N GLY A 161 19.59 -39.58 49.62
CA GLY A 161 20.83 -38.84 49.92
C GLY A 161 21.78 -38.64 48.73
N ALA A 162 21.36 -38.99 47.51
CA ALA A 162 22.11 -38.77 46.27
C ALA A 162 21.73 -37.39 45.69
N GLY A 163 22.56 -36.38 45.94
CA GLY A 163 22.22 -34.99 45.65
C GLY A 163 22.79 -34.46 44.34
N GLU A 164 22.05 -34.58 43.23
CA GLU A 164 22.07 -33.56 42.17
C GLU A 164 20.66 -33.36 41.56
N HIS A 165 20.07 -32.18 41.82
CA HIS A 165 18.72 -31.82 41.39
C HIS A 165 18.67 -31.36 39.92
N LEU A 166 18.73 -32.29 38.98
CA LEU A 166 18.79 -31.96 37.55
C LEU A 166 17.47 -31.36 37.04
N ALA A 167 16.31 -31.96 37.36
CA ALA A 167 15.02 -31.46 36.91
C ALA A 167 14.63 -30.16 37.61
N SER A 168 14.88 -30.05 38.91
CA SER A 168 14.59 -28.81 39.65
C SER A 168 15.52 -27.65 39.28
N LYS A 169 16.81 -27.90 38.99
CA LYS A 169 17.72 -26.88 38.43
C LYS A 169 17.30 -26.50 37.00
N MET A 170 16.86 -27.46 36.19
CA MET A 170 16.36 -27.20 34.83
C MET A 170 15.09 -26.35 34.86
N ILE A 171 14.11 -26.66 35.72
CA ILE A 171 12.90 -25.83 35.90
C ILE A 171 13.25 -24.45 36.44
N LYS A 172 14.19 -24.34 37.39
CA LYS A 172 14.69 -23.03 37.83
C LYS A 172 15.34 -22.26 36.69
N LYS A 173 16.15 -22.90 35.86
CA LYS A 173 16.76 -22.28 34.67
C LYS A 173 15.70 -21.88 33.64
N ILE A 174 14.69 -22.70 33.37
CA ILE A 174 13.55 -22.39 32.49
C ILE A 174 12.73 -21.21 33.05
N ARG A 175 12.53 -21.16 34.37
CA ARG A 175 11.82 -20.07 35.06
C ARG A 175 12.63 -18.78 35.11
N VAL A 176 13.95 -18.86 35.27
CA VAL A 176 14.89 -17.72 35.22
C VAL A 176 15.09 -17.25 33.77
N ALA A 177 15.02 -18.15 32.80
CA ALA A 177 15.09 -17.85 31.37
C ALA A 177 13.78 -17.24 30.83
N ASP A 178 12.80 -16.92 31.69
CA ASP A 178 11.51 -16.35 31.34
C ASP A 178 10.94 -16.95 30.05
N PHE A 179 10.45 -18.19 30.14
CA PHE A 179 9.53 -18.74 29.15
C PHE A 179 8.21 -17.94 29.18
N ALA A 180 8.29 -16.69 28.73
CA ALA A 180 7.18 -15.82 28.47
C ALA A 180 6.45 -16.36 27.24
N ILE A 181 5.18 -16.70 27.43
CA ILE A 181 4.26 -16.89 26.31
C ILE A 181 4.23 -15.56 25.54
N PRO A 182 4.25 -15.53 24.20
CA PRO A 182 4.09 -14.29 23.45
C PRO A 182 2.85 -13.51 23.93
N HIS A 183 3.02 -12.22 24.27
CA HIS A 183 2.04 -11.35 24.95
C HIS A 183 1.71 -11.70 26.42
N SER A 184 2.55 -12.47 27.10
CA SER A 184 2.48 -12.56 28.56
C SER A 184 3.05 -11.29 29.20
N HIS A 185 2.41 -10.87 30.29
CA HIS A 185 2.81 -9.68 31.02
C HIS A 185 3.51 -10.12 32.30
N LYS A 186 4.67 -9.53 32.60
CA LYS A 186 5.30 -9.64 33.92
C LYS A 186 4.57 -8.72 34.88
N ILE A 187 3.95 -9.32 35.89
CA ILE A 187 3.31 -8.57 36.96
C ILE A 187 4.31 -8.46 38.12
N ARG A 188 4.84 -7.25 38.32
CA ARG A 188 5.63 -6.94 39.50
C ARG A 188 4.70 -6.39 40.57
N ARG A 189 4.56 -7.14 41.67
CA ARG A 189 3.76 -6.71 42.83
C ARG A 189 4.68 -6.17 43.91
N SER A 190 4.44 -4.94 44.34
CA SER A 190 4.97 -4.38 45.58
C SER A 190 3.85 -4.27 46.61
N THR A 191 4.18 -3.93 47.86
CA THR A 191 3.19 -3.66 48.90
C THR A 191 2.30 -2.44 48.62
N SER A 192 2.68 -1.56 47.68
CA SER A 192 1.98 -0.32 47.35
C SER A 192 1.56 -0.17 45.89
N SER A 193 1.98 -1.08 44.99
CA SER A 193 1.66 -0.98 43.56
C SER A 193 1.70 -2.34 42.85
N ILE A 194 0.96 -2.41 41.74
CA ILE A 194 1.07 -3.48 40.76
C ILE A 194 1.51 -2.84 39.45
N GLU A 195 2.69 -3.23 38.98
CA GLU A 195 3.25 -2.79 37.70
C GLU A 195 3.20 -3.95 36.71
N ILE A 196 2.67 -3.69 35.53
CA ILE A 196 2.53 -4.67 34.45
C ILE A 196 3.51 -4.29 33.36
N TYR A 197 4.49 -5.15 33.12
CA TYR A 197 5.52 -4.99 32.08
C TYR A 197 5.31 -6.02 30.98
N ASP A 198 5.63 -5.67 29.74
CA ASP A 198 5.77 -6.69 28.69
C ASP A 198 6.92 -7.62 29.08
N ALA A 199 6.67 -8.93 29.09
CA ALA A 199 7.71 -9.90 29.37
C ALA A 199 8.65 -9.98 28.15
N PRO A 200 9.94 -9.62 28.27
CA PRO A 200 10.89 -9.86 27.19
C PRO A 200 10.98 -11.37 26.98
N VAL A 201 10.81 -11.83 25.74
CA VAL A 201 10.86 -13.25 25.35
C VAL A 201 12.31 -13.58 24.97
N PRO A 202 13.16 -14.11 25.88
CA PRO A 202 14.61 -14.09 25.69
C PRO A 202 15.08 -15.05 24.61
N TRP A 203 14.29 -16.10 24.34
CA TRP A 203 14.53 -17.09 23.29
C TRP A 203 14.08 -16.60 21.90
N LEU A 204 13.38 -15.47 21.79
CA LEU A 204 13.06 -14.84 20.50
C LEU A 204 14.27 -14.07 19.91
N HIS A 205 15.32 -13.86 20.71
CA HIS A 205 16.54 -13.16 20.28
C HIS A 205 17.66 -14.11 19.84
N ASP A 206 17.44 -15.42 19.85
CA ASP A 206 18.37 -16.35 19.22
C ASP A 206 18.18 -16.29 17.71
N LYS A 207 19.09 -15.57 17.04
CA LYS A 207 19.11 -15.40 15.57
C LYS A 207 19.18 -16.73 14.82
N THR A 208 19.44 -17.85 15.47
CA THR A 208 19.61 -19.15 14.83
C THR A 208 18.37 -20.05 14.88
N LEU A 209 17.43 -19.83 15.82
CA LEU A 209 16.32 -20.76 16.10
C LEU A 209 15.02 -20.44 15.34
N GLY A 210 14.90 -19.26 14.74
CA GLY A 210 13.71 -18.84 13.99
C GLY A 210 13.95 -18.50 12.52
N ASP A 211 15.20 -18.50 12.05
CA ASP A 211 15.58 -17.76 10.84
C ASP A 211 14.89 -18.27 9.56
N ALA A 212 14.82 -19.59 9.34
CA ALA A 212 14.24 -20.13 8.11
C ALA A 212 12.71 -19.99 8.02
N GLU A 213 11.98 -20.30 9.10
CA GLU A 213 10.51 -20.18 9.12
C GLU A 213 10.06 -18.71 9.17
N THR A 214 10.81 -17.86 9.89
CA THR A 214 10.55 -16.41 9.95
C THR A 214 10.88 -15.75 8.61
N GLN A 215 11.96 -16.16 7.94
CA GLN A 215 12.28 -15.70 6.59
C GLN A 215 11.23 -16.15 5.59
N ALA A 216 10.82 -17.43 5.63
CA ALA A 216 9.77 -17.95 4.75
C ALA A 216 8.44 -17.23 4.94
N LEU A 217 8.05 -16.95 6.18
CA LEU A 217 6.87 -16.14 6.48
C LEU A 217 7.03 -14.69 5.99
N THR A 218 8.21 -14.08 6.19
CA THR A 218 8.50 -12.72 5.72
C THR A 218 8.42 -12.62 4.19
N ASP A 219 8.96 -13.62 3.49
CA ASP A 219 8.90 -13.69 2.03
C ASP A 219 7.48 -13.96 1.53
N GLU A 220 6.69 -14.81 2.21
CA GLU A 220 5.27 -14.98 1.91
C GLU A 220 4.47 -13.69 2.12
N LEU A 221 4.75 -12.95 3.19
CA LEU A 221 4.10 -11.68 3.49
C LEU A 221 4.47 -10.61 2.45
N ARG A 222 5.72 -10.58 1.99
CA ARG A 222 6.16 -9.71 0.89
C ARG A 222 5.48 -10.10 -0.43
N ASN A 223 5.37 -11.39 -0.73
CA ASN A 223 4.72 -11.89 -1.95
C ASN A 223 3.23 -11.52 -2.02
N VAL A 224 2.56 -11.33 -0.88
CA VAL A 224 1.18 -10.82 -0.85
C VAL A 224 1.09 -9.29 -0.80
N GLY A 225 2.21 -8.58 -0.84
CA GLY A 225 2.27 -7.13 -0.92
C GLY A 225 2.27 -6.41 0.43
N LEU A 226 2.61 -7.09 1.53
CA LEU A 226 2.83 -6.45 2.83
C LEU A 226 4.29 -6.01 2.95
N ASN A 227 4.51 -4.72 3.13
CA ASN A 227 5.83 -4.18 3.44
C ASN A 227 6.12 -4.39 4.93
N ILE A 228 6.98 -5.38 5.22
CA ILE A 228 7.45 -5.66 6.57
C ILE A 228 8.96 -5.46 6.55
N SER A 229 9.44 -4.54 7.38
CA SER A 229 10.87 -4.32 7.60
C SER A 229 11.49 -5.59 8.18
N ARG A 230 12.70 -5.95 7.72
CA ARG A 230 13.45 -7.05 8.36
C ARG A 230 13.68 -6.70 9.84
N PRO A 231 13.48 -7.65 10.77
CA PRO A 231 13.94 -7.50 12.15
C PRO A 231 15.47 -7.41 12.24
#